data_AF-A0A924CP10-F1
#
_entry.id   AF-A0A924CP10-F1
#
_cell.length_a   1.000
_cell.length_b   1.000
_cell.length_c   1.000
_cell.angle_alpha   90.00
_cell.angle_beta   90.00
_cell.angle_gamma   90.00
#
_symmetry.space_group_name_H-M   'P 1'
#
loop_
_entity.id
_entity.type
_entity.pdbx_description
1 polymer ?
#
loop_
_entity_poly.entity_id
_entity_poly.type
_entity_poly.pdbx_seq_one_letter_code
_entity_poly.pdbx_strand_id
1 'polypeptide(L)'
;MQIDFHHGVTYVVSRLAGFDHAEAETIAYCAQYVDDATNGGVIKFDNGWSFSRISSAHRLLDYRNFQELANHYVWIPFHFLPGNGGLPAGQSPIGPLTHKLICAPNSYVAQDMVRECIAQRHEAYALHRLGITMHVYADTWAHQGFMGTNDKFNSASKLLDANGNPDRHLMDRLKSFFIGEALPLGHG
;
A
#
# COMPACT_ATOMS: atom_id res chain seq x y z
N MET A 1 4.28 -5.39 8.01
CA MET A 1 5.66 -4.93 7.84
C MET A 1 6.57 -6.11 7.51
N GLN A 2 6.68 -6.40 6.22
CA GLN A 2 7.65 -7.33 5.65
C GLN A 2 8.86 -6.52 5.18
N ILE A 3 9.78 -6.21 6.09
CA ILE A 3 10.99 -5.42 5.78
C ILE A 3 11.81 -6.06 4.65
N ASP A 4 11.80 -7.39 4.59
CA ASP A 4 12.55 -8.16 3.60
C ASP A 4 12.11 -7.84 2.16
N PHE A 5 10.82 -7.55 1.95
CA PHE A 5 10.29 -7.27 0.62
C PHE A 5 10.35 -5.78 0.28
N HIS A 6 9.65 -4.91 1.01
CA HIS A 6 9.56 -3.49 0.66
C HIS A 6 10.89 -2.76 0.76
N HIS A 7 11.76 -3.14 1.71
CA HIS A 7 13.11 -2.62 1.78
C HIS A 7 14.09 -3.47 0.97
N GLY A 8 14.23 -4.75 1.33
CA GLY A 8 15.30 -5.62 0.83
C GLY A 8 15.25 -5.85 -0.68
N VAL A 9 14.09 -6.28 -1.20
CA VAL A 9 13.91 -6.51 -2.65
C VAL A 9 14.04 -5.20 -3.42
N THR A 10 13.42 -4.12 -2.94
CA THR A 10 13.52 -2.80 -3.58
C THR A 10 14.98 -2.36 -3.71
N TYR A 11 15.78 -2.47 -2.64
CA TYR A 11 17.20 -2.15 -2.68
C TYR A 11 17.94 -2.95 -3.76
N VAL A 12 17.76 -4.27 -3.77
CA VAL A 12 18.43 -5.16 -4.73
C VAL A 12 18.02 -4.82 -6.17
N VAL A 13 16.73 -4.61 -6.43
CA VAL A 13 16.22 -4.24 -7.75
C VAL A 13 16.75 -2.88 -8.20
N SER A 14 16.82 -1.89 -7.30
CA SER A 14 17.43 -0.59 -7.60
C SER A 14 18.91 -0.71 -7.98
N ARG A 15 19.68 -1.53 -7.24
CA ARG A 15 21.09 -1.80 -7.58
C ARG A 15 21.24 -2.48 -8.94
N LEU A 16 20.38 -3.45 -9.25
CA LEU A 16 20.35 -4.12 -10.56
C LEU A 16 19.95 -3.18 -11.71
N ALA A 17 19.10 -2.18 -11.43
CA ALA A 17 18.71 -1.15 -12.39
C ALA A 17 19.80 -0.09 -12.63
N GLY A 18 20.91 -0.13 -11.90
CA GLY A 18 22.08 0.74 -12.10
C GLY A 18 22.18 1.95 -11.17
N PHE A 19 21.25 2.12 -10.22
CA PHE A 19 21.38 3.14 -9.18
C PHE A 19 22.55 2.83 -8.27
N ASP A 20 23.30 3.84 -7.83
CA ASP A 20 24.41 3.66 -6.90
C ASP A 20 23.94 3.18 -5.50
N HIS A 21 24.87 2.95 -4.57
CA HIS A 21 24.50 2.47 -3.24
C HIS A 21 23.62 3.47 -2.48
N ALA A 22 23.98 4.76 -2.49
CA ALA A 22 23.27 5.80 -1.75
C ALA A 22 21.89 6.07 -2.37
N GLU A 23 21.80 6.04 -3.70
CA GLU A 23 20.54 6.15 -4.42
C GLU A 23 19.61 4.97 -4.11
N ALA A 24 20.12 3.74 -4.20
CA ALA A 24 19.34 2.54 -3.91
C ALA A 24 18.90 2.47 -2.44
N GLU A 25 19.74 2.89 -1.50
CA GLU A 25 19.39 3.01 -0.09
C GLU A 25 18.26 4.02 0.11
N THR A 26 18.33 5.18 -0.55
CA THR A 26 17.26 6.20 -0.49
C THR A 26 15.93 5.65 -1.00
N ILE A 27 15.94 4.96 -2.15
CA ILE A 27 14.73 4.36 -2.74
C ILE A 27 14.15 3.30 -1.79
N ALA A 28 14.98 2.38 -1.28
CA ALA A 28 14.55 1.30 -0.41
C ALA A 28 14.03 1.79 0.94
N TYR A 29 14.70 2.77 1.54
CA TYR A 29 14.24 3.44 2.75
C TYR A 29 12.87 4.08 2.53
N CYS A 30 12.70 4.81 1.44
CA CYS A 30 11.42 5.48 1.16
C CYS A 30 10.29 4.50 0.86
N ALA A 31 10.58 3.35 0.25
CA ALA A 31 9.61 2.27 0.10
C ALA A 31 9.17 1.74 1.46
N GLN A 32 10.11 1.36 2.33
CA GLN A 32 9.81 0.88 3.68
C GLN A 32 9.09 1.94 4.54
N TYR A 33 9.44 3.21 4.37
CA TYR A 33 8.86 4.28 5.17
C TYR A 33 7.34 4.43 4.94
N VAL A 34 6.80 3.94 3.82
CA VAL A 34 5.34 3.90 3.60
C VAL A 34 4.66 3.08 4.70
N ASP A 35 5.20 1.92 5.04
CA ASP A 35 4.73 1.03 6.13
C ASP A 35 5.02 1.61 7.53
N ASP A 36 6.10 2.39 7.67
CA ASP A 36 6.57 2.88 8.98
C ASP A 36 5.92 4.21 9.40
N ALA A 37 5.44 5.00 8.44
CA ALA A 37 4.88 6.33 8.64
C ALA A 37 3.48 6.26 9.25
N THR A 38 3.45 5.91 10.53
CA THR A 38 2.26 5.83 11.39
C THR A 38 1.99 7.11 12.20
N ASN A 39 2.86 8.11 12.08
CA ASN A 39 2.81 9.33 12.88
C ASN A 39 2.25 10.50 12.06
N GLY A 40 0.99 10.87 12.32
CA GLY A 40 0.40 12.10 11.78
C GLY A 40 0.80 13.38 12.53
N GLY A 41 0.24 14.51 12.11
CA GLY A 41 0.29 15.77 12.85
C GLY A 41 1.17 16.86 12.23
N VAL A 42 1.10 18.05 12.82
CA VAL A 42 1.71 19.28 12.29
C VAL A 42 3.07 19.51 12.92
N ILE A 43 4.12 19.56 12.09
CA ILE A 43 5.43 20.11 12.46
C ILE A 43 5.31 21.63 12.41
N LYS A 44 5.68 22.32 13.50
CA LYS A 44 5.78 23.78 13.55
C LYS A 44 7.25 24.16 13.53
N PHE A 45 7.60 25.10 12.67
CA PHE A 45 8.94 25.64 12.56
C PHE A 45 9.04 26.96 13.33
N ASP A 46 10.24 27.30 13.80
CA ASP A 46 10.49 28.52 14.58
C ASP A 46 10.27 29.82 13.79
N ASN A 47 10.16 29.71 12.46
CA ASN A 47 9.90 30.81 11.53
C ASN A 47 8.39 31.01 11.23
N GLY A 48 7.51 30.36 12.00
CA GLY A 48 6.06 30.48 11.86
C GLY A 48 5.44 29.62 10.76
N TRP A 49 6.25 28.90 9.97
CA TRP A 49 5.75 27.93 9.01
C TRP A 49 5.30 26.65 9.71
N SER A 50 4.43 25.90 9.06
CA SER A 50 4.02 24.59 9.54
C SER A 50 3.85 23.60 8.39
N PHE A 51 4.10 22.33 8.68
CA PHE A 51 3.96 21.22 7.73
C PHE A 51 3.10 20.14 8.35
N SER A 52 1.96 19.82 7.72
CA SER A 52 1.12 18.70 8.16
C SER A 52 1.60 17.41 7.51
N ARG A 53 1.99 16.44 8.34
CA ARG A 53 2.37 15.10 7.88
C ARG A 53 1.13 14.28 7.54
N ILE A 54 1.23 13.53 6.45
CA ILE A 54 0.27 12.49 6.08
C ILE A 54 0.84 11.16 6.58
N SER A 55 0.01 10.40 7.29
CA SER A 55 0.31 9.02 7.67
C SER A 55 0.08 8.15 6.43
N SER A 56 1.02 7.28 6.08
CA SER A 56 0.81 6.28 5.00
C SER A 56 0.61 4.87 5.55
N ALA A 57 0.70 4.68 6.86
CA ALA A 57 0.31 3.46 7.57
C ALA A 57 -0.45 3.76 8.86
N HIS A 58 -1.06 2.73 9.45
CA HIS A 58 -1.73 2.80 10.76
C HIS A 58 -1.12 1.80 11.76
N ARG A 59 -1.12 2.13 13.05
CA ARG A 59 -0.78 1.17 14.11
C ARG A 59 -1.93 0.17 14.31
N LEU A 60 -1.61 -1.09 14.58
CA LEU A 60 -2.56 -2.18 14.82
C LEU A 60 -3.61 -1.89 15.91
N LEU A 61 -3.29 -1.01 16.87
CA LEU A 61 -4.20 -0.62 17.96
C LEU A 61 -5.24 0.43 17.57
N ASP A 62 -5.11 1.09 16.41
CA ASP A 62 -5.96 2.21 15.97
C ASP A 62 -7.16 1.78 15.11
N TYR A 63 -7.31 0.47 14.88
CA TYR A 63 -8.43 -0.12 14.14
C TYR A 63 -9.80 0.13 14.78
N ARG A 64 -9.84 0.48 16.07
CA ARG A 64 -11.07 0.74 16.81
C ARG A 64 -11.42 2.24 16.77
N ASN A 65 -12.33 2.56 15.84
CA ASN A 65 -13.26 3.70 15.88
C ASN A 65 -12.81 5.11 15.46
N PHE A 66 -11.56 5.37 15.04
CA PHE A 66 -11.21 6.73 14.56
C PHE A 66 -11.00 6.80 13.03
N GLN A 67 -12.12 7.12 12.37
CA GLN A 67 -12.23 7.71 11.02
C GLN A 67 -12.01 6.76 9.81
N GLU A 68 -13.07 6.06 9.42
CA GLU A 68 -13.22 5.39 8.11
C GLU A 68 -12.69 6.24 6.93
N LEU A 69 -12.89 7.55 6.97
CA LEU A 69 -12.40 8.49 5.96
C LEU A 69 -10.86 8.66 5.99
N ALA A 70 -10.25 8.75 7.17
CA ALA A 70 -8.79 8.85 7.29
C ALA A 70 -8.14 7.56 6.76
N ASN A 71 -8.74 6.40 7.04
CA ASN A 71 -8.27 5.11 6.54
C ASN A 71 -8.28 5.03 5.01
N HIS A 72 -9.28 5.63 4.34
CA HIS A 72 -9.31 5.68 2.87
C HIS A 72 -8.17 6.50 2.27
N TYR A 73 -7.75 7.59 2.92
CA TYR A 73 -6.61 8.41 2.48
C TYR A 73 -5.25 7.75 2.69
N VAL A 74 -5.22 6.66 3.44
CA VAL A 74 -4.00 5.88 3.72
C VAL A 74 -4.00 4.60 2.90
N TRP A 75 -5.01 3.75 3.08
CA TRP A 75 -5.03 2.42 2.49
C TRP A 75 -5.20 2.43 0.97
N ILE A 76 -6.14 3.21 0.44
CA ILE A 76 -6.42 3.20 -1.01
C ILE A 76 -5.19 3.67 -1.82
N PRO A 77 -4.56 4.83 -1.51
CA PRO A 77 -3.45 5.30 -2.33
C PRO A 77 -2.14 4.56 -2.09
N PHE A 78 -1.90 3.99 -0.90
CA PHE A 78 -0.59 3.42 -0.55
C PHE A 78 -0.53 1.88 -0.54
N HIS A 79 -1.66 1.19 -0.34
CA HIS A 79 -1.67 -0.28 -0.16
C HIS A 79 -2.68 -1.01 -1.06
N PHE A 80 -3.81 -0.38 -1.41
CA PHE A 80 -4.88 -0.99 -2.20
C PHE A 80 -5.18 -0.15 -3.44
N LEU A 81 -4.15 0.09 -4.25
CA LEU A 81 -4.28 0.94 -5.43
C LEU A 81 -5.40 0.40 -6.35
N PRO A 82 -6.46 1.18 -6.63
CA PRO A 82 -7.59 0.70 -7.40
C PRO A 82 -7.21 0.19 -8.79
N GLY A 83 -7.70 -0.99 -9.16
CA GLY A 83 -7.44 -1.60 -10.47
C GLY A 83 -8.28 -1.06 -11.61
N ASN A 84 -9.29 -0.22 -11.32
CA ASN A 84 -10.29 0.30 -12.28
C ASN A 84 -10.96 -0.80 -13.13
N GLY A 85 -11.16 -1.99 -12.57
CA GLY A 85 -11.68 -3.15 -13.31
C GLY A 85 -10.85 -3.53 -14.54
N GLY A 86 -9.55 -3.21 -14.56
CA GLY A 86 -8.67 -3.47 -15.70
C GLY A 86 -8.87 -2.51 -16.88
N LEU A 87 -9.50 -1.36 -16.67
CA LEU A 87 -9.75 -0.36 -17.71
C LEU A 87 -8.83 0.86 -17.58
N PRO A 88 -8.49 1.53 -18.70
CA PRO A 88 -7.66 2.72 -18.68
C PRO A 88 -8.39 3.95 -18.13
N ALA A 89 -7.65 5.05 -17.93
CA ALA A 89 -8.21 6.34 -17.55
C ALA A 89 -9.32 6.80 -18.51
N GLY A 90 -10.34 7.46 -17.98
CA GLY A 90 -11.53 7.89 -18.73
C GLY A 90 -12.58 6.81 -18.98
N GLN A 91 -12.28 5.54 -18.65
CA GLN A 91 -13.25 4.45 -18.67
C GLN A 91 -13.59 3.98 -17.26
N SER A 92 -14.70 3.26 -17.10
CA SER A 92 -15.11 2.69 -15.81
C SER A 92 -15.83 1.36 -16.02
N PRO A 93 -15.62 0.39 -15.12
CA PRO A 93 -16.25 -0.91 -15.25
C PRO A 93 -17.77 -0.80 -15.06
N ILE A 94 -18.52 -1.67 -15.73
CA ILE A 94 -19.96 -1.80 -15.51
C ILE A 94 -20.17 -2.49 -14.16
N GLY A 95 -21.06 -1.93 -13.33
CA GLY A 95 -21.43 -2.50 -12.04
C GLY A 95 -21.15 -1.58 -10.86
N PRO A 96 -21.05 -2.13 -9.63
CA PRO A 96 -20.84 -1.34 -8.42
C PRO A 96 -19.44 -0.71 -8.38
N LEU A 97 -19.31 0.36 -7.59
CA LEU A 97 -18.02 1.06 -7.36
C LEU A 97 -16.91 0.11 -6.88
N THR A 98 -17.26 -0.97 -6.19
CA THR A 98 -16.31 -1.98 -5.73
C THR A 98 -15.48 -2.58 -6.87
N HIS A 99 -16.06 -2.81 -8.05
CA HIS A 99 -15.31 -3.31 -9.22
C HIS A 99 -14.19 -2.37 -9.65
N LYS A 100 -14.37 -1.07 -9.41
CA LYS A 100 -13.35 -0.05 -9.68
C LYS A 100 -12.27 -0.03 -8.61
N LEU A 101 -12.65 -0.25 -7.35
CA LEU A 101 -11.78 -0.17 -6.17
C LEU A 101 -10.93 -1.42 -5.92
N ILE A 102 -11.32 -2.60 -6.43
CA ILE A 102 -10.54 -3.83 -6.28
C ILE A 102 -9.13 -3.61 -6.83
N CYS A 103 -8.14 -3.83 -5.98
CA CYS A 103 -6.73 -3.77 -6.34
C CYS A 103 -6.41 -4.91 -7.32
N ALA A 104 -5.70 -4.58 -8.39
CA ALA A 104 -5.33 -5.52 -9.44
C ALA A 104 -3.85 -5.37 -9.79
N PRO A 105 -3.13 -6.48 -9.98
CA PRO A 105 -1.70 -6.45 -10.25
C PRO A 105 -1.42 -5.73 -11.57
N ASN A 106 -0.43 -4.83 -11.57
CA ASN A 106 0.00 -4.09 -12.77
C ASN A 106 -1.16 -3.48 -13.58
N SER A 107 -2.19 -2.96 -12.90
CA SER A 107 -3.35 -2.33 -13.54
C SER A 107 -2.94 -1.11 -14.38
N TYR A 108 -3.84 -0.62 -15.26
CA TYR A 108 -3.60 0.63 -15.98
C TYR A 108 -3.30 1.80 -15.03
N VAL A 109 -4.00 1.86 -13.89
CA VAL A 109 -3.76 2.86 -12.84
C VAL A 109 -2.35 2.76 -12.27
N ALA A 110 -1.89 1.53 -12.00
CA ALA A 110 -0.54 1.28 -11.51
C ALA A 110 0.54 1.66 -12.53
N GLN A 111 0.32 1.33 -13.81
CA GLN A 111 1.23 1.71 -14.88
C GLN A 111 1.29 3.22 -15.09
N ASP A 112 0.15 3.91 -15.00
CA ASP A 112 0.10 5.37 -15.11
C ASP A 112 0.83 6.04 -13.95
N MET A 113 0.67 5.53 -12.72
CA MET A 113 1.45 5.97 -11.55
C MET A 113 2.97 5.84 -11.79
N VAL A 114 3.42 4.68 -12.28
CA VAL A 114 4.84 4.43 -12.59
C VAL A 114 5.34 5.34 -13.71
N ARG A 115 4.58 5.50 -14.79
CA ARG A 115 4.92 6.41 -15.91
C ARG A 115 5.09 7.85 -15.42
N GLU A 116 4.16 8.32 -14.60
CA GLU A 116 4.21 9.68 -14.04
C GLU A 116 5.40 9.88 -13.10
N CYS A 117 5.74 8.87 -12.29
CA CYS A 117 6.95 8.91 -11.47
C CYS A 117 8.22 9.05 -12.33
N ILE A 118 8.31 8.28 -13.42
CA ILE A 118 9.46 8.31 -14.34
C ILE A 118 9.51 9.63 -15.12
N ALA A 119 8.36 10.16 -15.56
CA ALA A 119 8.28 11.43 -16.27
C ALA A 119 8.88 12.59 -15.45
N GLN A 120 8.69 12.55 -14.13
CA GLN A 120 9.21 13.54 -13.18
C GLN A 120 10.57 13.15 -12.55
N ARG A 121 11.35 12.26 -13.17
CA ARG A 121 12.64 11.80 -12.61
C ARG A 121 13.71 12.88 -12.38
N HIS A 122 13.48 14.11 -12.86
CA HIS A 122 14.39 15.24 -12.73
C HIS A 122 14.13 16.10 -11.48
N GLU A 123 13.03 15.84 -10.76
CA GLU A 123 12.72 16.56 -9.53
C GLU A 123 13.71 16.25 -8.40
N ALA A 124 13.95 17.21 -7.51
CA ALA A 124 14.88 17.04 -6.39
C ALA A 124 14.53 15.86 -5.46
N TYR A 125 13.25 15.46 -5.45
CA TYR A 125 12.72 14.35 -4.65
C TYR A 125 12.45 13.08 -5.48
N ALA A 126 13.00 12.96 -6.69
CA ALA A 126 12.70 11.86 -7.62
C ALA A 126 12.95 10.46 -7.02
N LEU A 127 14.08 10.25 -6.32
CA LEU A 127 14.39 8.96 -5.68
C LEU A 127 13.41 8.60 -4.56
N HIS A 128 12.98 9.59 -3.79
CA HIS A 128 12.00 9.41 -2.72
C HIS A 128 10.64 9.00 -3.29
N ARG A 129 10.20 9.68 -4.36
CA ARG A 129 8.98 9.32 -5.08
C ARG A 129 9.08 7.96 -5.73
N LEU A 130 10.24 7.59 -6.27
CA LEU A 130 10.47 6.27 -6.82
C LEU A 130 10.30 5.19 -5.74
N GLY A 131 10.87 5.38 -4.55
CA GLY A 131 10.70 4.45 -3.42
C GLY A 131 9.23 4.25 -3.05
N ILE A 132 8.50 5.33 -2.84
CA ILE A 132 7.05 5.28 -2.55
C ILE A 132 6.30 4.58 -3.69
N THR A 133 6.60 4.92 -4.95
CA THR A 133 5.96 4.31 -6.12
C THR A 133 6.22 2.81 -6.19
N MET A 134 7.44 2.35 -5.87
CA MET A 134 7.79 0.93 -5.86
C MET A 134 7.08 0.16 -4.76
N HIS A 135 6.89 0.77 -3.58
CA HIS A 135 6.04 0.21 -2.53
C HIS A 135 4.62 -0.04 -3.05
N VAL A 136 3.94 1.01 -3.51
CA VAL A 136 2.53 0.92 -3.96
C VAL A 136 2.40 -0.04 -5.15
N TYR A 137 3.36 -0.03 -6.06
CA TYR A 137 3.36 -0.92 -7.22
C TYR A 137 3.49 -2.39 -6.80
N ALA A 138 4.42 -2.72 -5.90
CA ALA A 138 4.57 -4.06 -5.35
C ALA A 138 3.28 -4.53 -4.64
N ASP A 139 2.66 -3.64 -3.88
CA ASP A 139 1.39 -3.90 -3.18
C ASP A 139 0.25 -4.27 -4.12
N THR A 140 0.30 -3.89 -5.41
CA THR A 140 -0.71 -4.34 -6.39
C THR A 140 -0.78 -5.85 -6.57
N TRP A 141 0.33 -6.57 -6.32
CA TRP A 141 0.36 -8.03 -6.31
C TRP A 141 0.03 -8.61 -4.93
N ALA A 142 0.60 -8.03 -3.86
CA ALA A 142 0.40 -8.53 -2.50
C ALA A 142 -1.05 -8.42 -2.05
N HIS A 143 -1.77 -7.39 -2.53
CA HIS A 143 -3.13 -7.05 -2.14
C HIS A 143 -4.16 -7.25 -3.25
N GLN A 144 -3.81 -8.00 -4.30
CA GLN A 144 -4.72 -8.30 -5.40
C GLN A 144 -6.05 -8.90 -4.91
N GLY A 145 -7.16 -8.43 -5.47
CA GLY A 145 -8.50 -8.92 -5.12
C GLY A 145 -9.12 -8.30 -3.87
N PHE A 146 -8.39 -7.45 -3.14
CA PHE A 146 -8.89 -6.70 -1.98
C PHE A 146 -9.10 -5.22 -2.31
N MET A 147 -9.85 -4.52 -1.45
CA MET A 147 -10.11 -3.08 -1.53
C MET A 147 -9.68 -2.39 -0.24
N GLY A 148 -9.18 -1.15 -0.33
CA GLY A 148 -8.78 -0.35 0.85
C GLY A 148 -9.95 0.23 1.66
N THR A 149 -11.13 -0.41 1.63
CA THR A 149 -12.34 0.00 2.35
C THR A 149 -12.83 -1.15 3.23
N ASN A 150 -13.57 -0.87 4.31
CA ASN A 150 -14.17 -1.94 5.12
C ASN A 150 -15.46 -2.45 4.46
N ASP A 151 -15.34 -3.43 3.56
CA ASP A 151 -16.47 -4.02 2.82
C ASP A 151 -16.52 -5.54 3.00
N LYS A 152 -17.73 -6.13 2.96
CA LYS A 152 -17.94 -7.58 2.97
C LYS A 152 -17.18 -8.30 1.85
N PHE A 153 -16.93 -7.63 0.72
CA PHE A 153 -16.12 -8.14 -0.38
C PHE A 153 -14.69 -8.52 0.03
N ASN A 154 -14.13 -7.93 1.09
CA ASN A 154 -12.83 -8.30 1.63
C ASN A 154 -12.85 -9.58 2.50
N SER A 155 -14.00 -10.24 2.66
CA SER A 155 -14.11 -11.43 3.51
C SER A 155 -13.39 -12.64 2.90
N ALA A 156 -12.26 -13.02 3.48
CA ALA A 156 -11.56 -14.26 3.15
C ALA A 156 -12.20 -15.46 3.88
N SER A 157 -12.66 -16.48 3.15
CA SER A 157 -13.34 -17.67 3.71
C SER A 157 -12.59 -18.99 3.51
N LYS A 158 -11.58 -19.02 2.63
CA LYS A 158 -10.77 -20.21 2.33
C LYS A 158 -9.29 -19.93 2.60
N LEU A 159 -8.93 -19.94 3.87
CA LEU A 159 -7.55 -19.79 4.33
C LEU A 159 -6.94 -21.19 4.45
N LEU A 160 -6.19 -21.59 3.43
CA LEU A 160 -5.57 -22.91 3.35
C LEU A 160 -4.05 -22.77 3.45
N ASP A 161 -3.39 -23.75 4.07
CA ASP A 161 -1.95 -23.88 4.12
C ASP A 161 -1.41 -24.40 2.77
N ALA A 162 -0.08 -24.52 2.67
CA ALA A 162 0.59 -25.03 1.47
C ALA A 162 0.17 -26.47 1.07
N ASN A 163 -0.50 -27.20 1.95
CA ASN A 163 -0.99 -28.56 1.74
C ASN A 163 -2.50 -28.62 1.50
N GLY A 164 -3.19 -27.47 1.40
CA GLY A 164 -4.63 -27.39 1.18
C GLY A 164 -5.49 -27.64 2.43
N ASN A 165 -4.89 -27.71 3.62
CA ASN A 165 -5.62 -27.82 4.88
C ASN A 165 -5.93 -26.43 5.44
N PRO A 166 -6.96 -26.25 6.28
CA PRO A 166 -7.20 -24.97 6.94
C PRO A 166 -5.96 -24.48 7.71
N ASP A 167 -5.41 -23.33 7.34
CA ASP A 167 -4.24 -22.75 8.00
C ASP A 167 -4.66 -22.15 9.34
N ARG A 168 -4.60 -22.98 10.39
CA ARG A 168 -5.03 -22.59 11.74
C ARG A 168 -4.15 -21.49 12.32
N HIS A 169 -2.87 -21.42 11.95
CA HIS A 169 -1.96 -20.40 12.47
C HIS A 169 -2.27 -19.04 11.84
N LEU A 170 -2.51 -19.00 10.53
CA LEU A 170 -3.04 -17.82 9.86
C LEU A 170 -4.40 -17.44 10.43
N MET A 171 -5.33 -18.40 10.54
CA MET A 171 -6.65 -18.16 11.14
C MET A 171 -6.59 -17.65 12.58
N ASP A 172 -5.63 -18.06 13.40
CA ASP A 172 -5.49 -17.63 14.80
C ASP A 172 -4.75 -16.29 14.92
N ARG A 173 -3.76 -16.00 14.06
CA ARG A 173 -3.26 -14.62 13.87
C ARG A 173 -4.38 -13.71 13.43
N LEU A 174 -5.27 -14.19 12.57
CA LEU A 174 -6.44 -13.45 12.17
C LEU A 174 -7.40 -13.29 13.38
N LYS A 175 -7.86 -14.35 14.04
CA LYS A 175 -8.78 -14.26 15.21
C LYS A 175 -8.28 -13.39 16.37
N SER A 176 -6.99 -13.44 16.73
CA SER A 176 -6.41 -12.60 17.79
C SER A 176 -6.36 -11.11 17.42
N PHE A 177 -6.30 -10.80 16.13
CA PHE A 177 -6.43 -9.45 15.58
C PHE A 177 -7.90 -9.01 15.38
N PHE A 178 -8.86 -9.94 15.35
CA PHE A 178 -10.24 -9.72 14.89
C PHE A 178 -11.31 -9.81 16.01
N ILE A 179 -10.96 -9.58 17.28
CA ILE A 179 -11.96 -9.55 18.38
C ILE A 179 -12.80 -8.25 18.33
N GLY A 180 -13.22 -7.84 17.14
CA GLY A 180 -14.14 -6.75 16.84
C GLY A 180 -14.48 -6.85 15.35
N GLU A 181 -15.76 -6.76 15.00
CA GLU A 181 -16.30 -6.95 13.64
C GLU A 181 -15.58 -6.09 12.57
N ALA A 182 -14.49 -6.62 12.00
CA ALA A 182 -13.82 -6.11 10.81
C ALA A 182 -12.87 -7.21 10.30
N LEU A 183 -13.20 -7.83 9.17
CA LEU A 183 -12.35 -8.82 8.49
C LEU A 183 -11.29 -8.08 7.64
N PRO A 184 -10.02 -8.53 7.59
CA PRO A 184 -8.90 -7.73 7.15
C PRO A 184 -8.57 -7.96 5.68
N LEU A 185 -7.80 -6.98 5.25
CA LEU A 185 -7.06 -6.90 4.02
C LEU A 185 -6.04 -8.05 3.93
N GLY A 186 -6.21 -8.91 2.92
CA GLY A 186 -5.31 -10.03 2.69
C GLY A 186 -3.96 -9.57 2.14
N HIS A 187 -2.90 -10.10 2.74
CA HIS A 187 -1.66 -10.35 2.02
C HIS A 187 -1.84 -11.73 1.39
N GLY A 188 -1.67 -11.83 0.07
CA GLY A 188 -1.42 -13.10 -0.63
C GLY A 188 -0.03 -13.63 -0.35
#